data_AF-A0A529MFH6-F1
#
_entry.id   AF-A0A529MFH6-F1
#
_cell.length_a   1.000
_cell.length_b   1.000
_cell.length_c   1.000
_cell.angle_alpha   90.00
_cell.angle_beta   90.00
_cell.angle_gamma   90.00
#
_symmetry.space_group_name_H-M   'P 1'
#
loop_
_entity.id
_entity.type
_entity.pdbx_description
1 polymer ?
#
loop_
_entity_poly.entity_id
_entity_poly.type
_entity_poly.pdbx_seq_one_letter_code
_entity_poly.pdbx_strand_id
1 'polypeptide(L)'
;DEILDQLKATLPVDAVILGLHGAMVAQGYDDCEGDLLERVRAIVGPKVVIASEFDPHSHLTPKRVAACDIMAYFLEFPHTDFYERGEHVVELGLA
;
A
#
# COMPACT_ATOMS: atom_id res chain seq x y z
N ASP A 1 -14.59 -5.47 -1.15
CA ASP A 1 -13.98 -6.24 -0.05
C ASP A 1 -13.15 -7.46 -0.47
N GLU A 2 -13.14 -7.87 -1.75
CA GLU A 2 -12.41 -9.06 -2.22
C GLU A 2 -10.96 -9.18 -1.71
N ILE A 3 -10.13 -8.14 -1.86
CA ILE A 3 -8.72 -8.13 -1.40
C ILE A 3 -8.62 -8.36 0.11
N LEU A 4 -9.51 -7.75 0.89
CA LEU A 4 -9.52 -7.88 2.35
C LEU A 4 -9.94 -9.27 2.78
N ASP A 5 -10.87 -9.89 2.07
CA ASP A 5 -11.33 -11.24 2.36
C ASP A 5 -10.27 -12.29 1.98
N GLN A 6 -9.55 -12.08 0.88
CA GLN A 6 -8.37 -12.87 0.53
C GLN A 6 -7.30 -12.77 1.63
N LEU A 7 -6.98 -11.57 2.09
CA LEU A 7 -6.00 -11.36 3.16
C LEU A 7 -6.40 -12.09 4.46
N LYS A 8 -7.69 -11.99 4.88
CA LYS A 8 -8.18 -12.70 6.07
C LYS A 8 -8.03 -14.22 5.94
N ALA A 9 -8.32 -14.76 4.75
CA ALA A 9 -8.24 -16.18 4.48
C ALA A 9 -6.80 -16.73 4.46
N THR A 10 -5.81 -15.86 4.23
CA THR A 10 -4.38 -16.24 4.17
C THR A 10 -3.61 -16.01 5.46
N LEU A 11 -4.25 -15.52 6.53
CA LEU A 11 -3.57 -15.29 7.80
C LEU A 11 -3.04 -16.61 8.41
N PRO A 12 -1.90 -16.59 9.13
CA PRO A 12 -1.04 -15.42 9.37
C PRO A 12 -0.14 -15.09 8.17
N VAL A 13 0.22 -13.81 8.04
CA VAL A 13 1.22 -13.33 7.07
C VAL A 13 2.32 -12.56 7.82
N ASP A 14 3.54 -12.59 7.29
CA ASP A 14 4.68 -11.89 7.87
C ASP A 14 4.74 -10.41 7.43
N ALA A 15 4.27 -10.13 6.22
CA ALA A 15 4.18 -8.78 5.65
C ALA A 15 3.01 -8.68 4.66
N VAL A 16 2.57 -7.44 4.39
CA VAL A 16 1.65 -7.11 3.30
C VAL A 16 2.32 -6.08 2.40
N ILE A 17 2.51 -6.43 1.13
CA ILE A 17 3.09 -5.56 0.11
C ILE A 17 2.02 -5.24 -0.94
N LEU A 18 1.80 -3.96 -1.22
CA LEU A 18 0.78 -3.52 -2.17
C LEU A 18 1.38 -2.54 -3.19
N GLY A 19 1.19 -2.82 -4.48
CA GLY A 19 1.35 -1.81 -5.54
C GLY A 19 0.06 -1.01 -5.67
N LEU A 20 0.08 0.25 -5.24
CA LEU A 20 -1.08 1.14 -5.24
C LEU A 20 -0.86 2.29 -6.21
N HIS A 21 -1.93 2.85 -6.76
CA HIS A 21 -1.81 4.00 -7.68
C HIS A 21 -1.46 5.27 -6.88
N GLY A 22 -2.09 5.45 -5.74
CA GLY A 22 -1.90 6.58 -4.84
C GLY A 22 -2.78 7.81 -5.12
N ALA A 23 -3.58 7.81 -6.18
CA ALA A 23 -4.55 8.89 -6.45
C ALA A 23 -5.95 8.34 -6.79
N MET A 24 -6.25 7.10 -6.39
CA MET A 24 -7.54 6.50 -6.69
C MET A 24 -8.65 7.15 -5.86
N VAL A 25 -9.70 7.57 -6.55
CA VAL A 25 -10.93 8.11 -5.97
C VAL A 25 -12.14 7.31 -6.44
N ALA A 26 -13.20 7.31 -5.64
CA ALA A 26 -14.52 6.82 -6.03
C ALA A 26 -15.58 7.87 -5.69
N GLN A 27 -16.80 7.66 -6.19
CA GLN A 27 -17.89 8.61 -5.97
C GLN A 27 -18.18 8.80 -4.48
N GLY A 28 -17.94 10.01 -3.97
CA GLY A 28 -18.10 10.34 -2.55
C GLY A 28 -17.01 9.75 -1.65
N TYR A 29 -15.89 9.32 -2.24
CA TYR A 29 -14.81 8.65 -1.52
C TYR A 29 -13.44 9.03 -2.06
N ASP A 30 -12.84 10.04 -1.44
CA ASP A 30 -11.63 10.70 -1.94
C ASP A 30 -10.33 9.92 -1.67
N ASP A 31 -10.31 9.04 -0.67
CA ASP A 31 -9.12 8.26 -0.31
C ASP A 31 -9.46 6.78 -0.15
N CYS A 32 -9.75 6.14 -1.28
CA CYS A 32 -10.06 4.71 -1.35
C CYS A 32 -8.89 3.85 -0.86
N GLU A 33 -7.66 4.26 -1.17
CA GLU A 33 -6.45 3.49 -0.86
C GLU A 33 -6.03 3.65 0.60
N GLY A 34 -6.26 4.83 1.19
CA GLY A 34 -6.10 5.02 2.63
C GLY A 34 -7.10 4.19 3.44
N ASP A 35 -8.36 4.04 2.99
CA ASP A 35 -9.30 3.11 3.62
C ASP A 35 -8.86 1.65 3.48
N LEU A 36 -8.43 1.25 2.28
CA LEU A 36 -7.89 -0.09 2.07
C LEU A 36 -6.76 -0.39 3.06
N LEU A 37 -5.79 0.51 3.18
CA LEU A 37 -4.65 0.36 4.09
C LEU A 37 -5.05 0.35 5.56
N GLU A 38 -5.95 1.24 5.99
CA GLU A 38 -6.48 1.26 7.36
C GLU A 38 -7.14 -0.08 7.71
N ARG A 39 -7.92 -0.64 6.79
CA ARG A 39 -8.57 -1.94 6.95
C ARG A 39 -7.59 -3.11 6.93
N VAL A 40 -6.58 -3.08 6.06
CA VAL A 40 -5.48 -4.05 6.07
C VAL A 40 -4.79 -4.03 7.43
N ARG A 41 -4.42 -2.85 7.95
CA ARG A 41 -3.82 -2.69 9.28
C ARG A 41 -4.70 -3.26 10.39
N ALA A 42 -6.01 -3.03 10.33
CA ALA A 42 -6.95 -3.58 11.31
C ALA A 42 -6.98 -5.12 11.29
N ILE A 43 -6.78 -5.75 10.11
CA ILE A 43 -6.78 -7.21 9.93
C ILE A 43 -5.47 -7.83 10.42
N VAL A 44 -4.32 -7.29 10.00
CA VAL A 44 -3.01 -7.90 10.29
C VAL A 44 -2.42 -7.49 11.64
N GLY A 45 -2.96 -6.44 12.25
CA GLY A 45 -2.51 -5.90 13.53
C GLY A 45 -1.22 -5.07 13.41
N PRO A 46 -0.70 -4.52 14.52
CA PRO A 46 0.36 -3.51 14.50
C PRO A 46 1.77 -4.06 14.30
N LYS A 47 1.95 -5.39 14.28
CA LYS A 47 3.27 -6.03 14.21
C LYS A 47 3.68 -6.44 12.79
N VAL A 48 2.71 -6.68 11.92
CA VAL A 48 2.96 -7.09 10.52
C VAL A 48 3.35 -5.85 9.73
N VAL A 49 4.43 -5.94 8.96
CA VAL A 49 4.87 -4.82 8.11
C VAL A 49 3.89 -4.62 6.97
N ILE A 50 3.45 -3.39 6.76
CA ILE A 50 2.69 -2.96 5.59
C ILE A 50 3.56 -2.01 4.78
N ALA A 51 3.98 -2.47 3.60
CA ALA A 51 4.73 -1.67 2.65
C ALA A 51 3.90 -1.43 1.38
N SER A 52 3.99 -0.23 0.81
CA SER A 52 3.29 0.05 -0.43
C SER A 52 4.09 0.92 -1.37
N GLU A 53 3.97 0.62 -2.65
CA GLU A 53 4.51 1.43 -3.74
C GLU A 53 3.42 2.34 -4.29
N PHE A 54 3.80 3.56 -4.69
CA PHE A 54 2.89 4.56 -5.24
C PHE A 54 3.46 5.30 -6.44
N ASP A 55 2.55 5.81 -7.26
CA ASP A 55 2.86 6.80 -8.29
C ASP A 55 3.29 8.16 -7.67
N PRO A 56 4.19 8.93 -8.31
CA PRO A 56 4.61 10.25 -7.82
C PRO A 56 3.49 11.31 -7.80
N HIS A 57 2.39 11.12 -8.53
CA HIS A 57 1.21 12.00 -8.49
C HIS A 57 0.25 11.64 -7.35
N SER A 58 0.63 10.72 -6.48
CA SER A 58 -0.19 10.29 -5.35
C SER A 58 -0.50 11.40 -4.34
N HIS A 59 -1.59 11.22 -3.61
CA HIS A 59 -1.95 12.05 -2.47
C HIS A 59 -1.43 11.42 -1.18
N LEU A 60 -0.52 12.09 -0.49
CA LEU A 60 -0.11 11.68 0.85
C LEU A 60 -1.17 12.10 1.87
N THR A 61 -1.90 11.13 2.40
CA THR A 61 -2.96 11.38 3.38
C THR A 61 -2.55 10.93 4.79
N PRO A 62 -3.11 11.53 5.86
CA PRO A 62 -2.85 11.07 7.23
C PRO A 62 -3.20 9.60 7.46
N LYS A 63 -4.23 9.08 6.77
CA LYS A 63 -4.63 7.67 6.86
C LYS A 63 -3.51 6.74 6.38
N ARG A 64 -2.90 7.06 5.23
CA ARG A 64 -1.80 6.28 4.66
C ARG A 64 -0.58 6.30 5.56
N VAL A 65 -0.21 7.47 6.06
CA VAL A 65 0.92 7.64 7.01
C VAL A 65 0.70 6.83 8.29
N ALA A 66 -0.55 6.74 8.79
CA ALA A 66 -0.86 5.98 9.99
C ALA A 66 -0.90 4.45 9.76
N ALA A 67 -1.20 4.00 8.53
CA ALA A 67 -1.43 2.60 8.24
C ALA A 67 -0.20 1.87 7.65
N CYS A 68 0.56 2.52 6.77
CA CYS A 68 1.77 1.99 6.14
C CYS A 68 3.02 2.23 7.00
N ASP A 69 3.85 1.20 7.12
CA ASP A 69 5.19 1.33 7.72
C ASP A 69 6.20 1.87 6.70
N ILE A 70 6.07 1.45 5.44
CA ILE A 70 6.98 1.81 4.34
C ILE A 70 6.17 2.28 3.14
N MET A 71 6.59 3.40 2.55
CA MET A 71 6.02 3.92 1.31
C MET A 71 7.17 4.20 0.33
N ALA A 72 7.20 3.46 -0.77
CA ALA A 72 8.10 3.72 -1.88
C ALA A 72 7.32 4.40 -3.02
N TYR A 73 8.01 5.24 -3.79
CA TYR A 73 7.41 5.94 -4.93
C TYR A 73 8.22 5.68 -6.18
N PHE A 74 7.57 5.74 -7.35
CA PHE A 74 8.29 5.89 -8.61
C PHE A 74 9.08 7.20 -8.61
N LEU A 75 10.19 7.22 -9.33
CA LEU A 75 11.12 8.35 -9.39
C LEU A 75 11.19 8.98 -10.78
N GLU A 76 10.65 8.32 -11.82
CA GLU A 76 10.74 8.79 -13.21
C GLU A 76 9.42 9.32 -13.78
N PHE A 77 9.55 10.28 -14.71
CA PHE A 77 8.46 10.80 -15.55
C PHE A 77 8.95 10.92 -17.00
N PRO A 78 8.52 10.04 -17.94
CA PRO A 78 7.47 9.03 -17.81
C PRO A 78 7.82 7.90 -16.82
N HIS A 79 6.81 7.19 -16.33
CA HIS A 79 6.96 6.12 -15.34
C HIS A 79 7.59 4.87 -15.97
N THR A 80 8.90 4.87 -16.11
CA THR A 80 9.69 3.76 -16.66
C THR A 80 10.27 2.84 -15.59
N ASP A 81 10.21 3.24 -14.32
CA ASP A 81 10.85 2.55 -13.20
C ASP A 81 9.88 1.78 -12.27
N PHE A 82 8.59 1.70 -12.59
CA PHE A 82 7.58 1.07 -11.71
C PHE A 82 7.88 -0.39 -11.35
N TYR A 83 8.59 -1.13 -12.20
CA TYR A 83 8.94 -2.51 -11.90
C TYR A 83 10.08 -2.59 -10.88
N GLU A 84 11.16 -1.83 -11.11
CA GLU A 84 12.31 -1.70 -10.22
C GLU A 84 11.90 -1.16 -8.85
N ARG A 85 10.93 -0.24 -8.82
CA ARG A 85 10.40 0.35 -7.60
C ARG A 85 9.48 -0.64 -6.86
N GLY A 86 8.79 -1.52 -7.58
CA GLY A 86 8.07 -2.66 -7.04
C GLY A 86 8.98 -3.68 -6.37
N GLU A 87 10.10 -4.04 -7.00
CA GLU A 87 11.13 -4.89 -6.38
C GLU A 87 11.72 -4.24 -5.12
N HIS A 88 12.00 -2.94 -5.19
CA HIS A 88 12.53 -2.19 -4.06
C HIS A 88 11.58 -2.14 -2.85
N VAL A 89 10.27 -1.98 -3.05
CA VAL A 89 9.33 -1.97 -1.91
C VAL A 89 9.22 -3.35 -1.26
N VAL A 90 9.34 -4.44 -2.04
CA VAL A 90 9.39 -5.80 -1.51
C VAL A 90 10.65 -6.00 -0.67
N GLU A 91 11.82 -5.58 -1.17
CA GLU A 91 13.08 -5.65 -0.43
C GLU A 91 12.98 -4.93 0.92
N LEU A 92 12.47 -3.69 0.92
CA LEU A 92 12.30 -2.91 2.14
C LEU A 92 11.29 -3.54 3.11
N GLY A 93 10.19 -4.10 2.60
CA GLY A 93 9.13 -4.69 3.41
C GLY A 93 9.46 -6.04 4.03
N LEU A 94 10.50 -6.73 3.52
CA LEU A 94 10.95 -8.05 3.99
C LEU A 94 12.27 -8.00 4.78
N ALA A 95 12.90 -6.83 4.89
CA ALA A 95 14.13 -6.61 5.65
C ALA A 95 13.91 -6.63 7.17
#